data_AF-A0A529SUQ0-F1
#
_entry.id   AF-A0A529SUQ0-F1
#
_cell.length_a   1.000
_cell.length_b   1.000
_cell.length_c   1.000
_cell.angle_alpha   90.00
_cell.angle_beta   90.00
_cell.angle_gamma   90.00
#
_symmetry.space_group_name_H-M   'P 1'
#
loop_
_entity.id
_entity.type
_entity.pdbx_description
1 polymer ?
#
loop_
_entity_poly.entity_id
_entity_poly.type
_entity_poly.pdbx_seq_one_letter_code
_entity_poly.pdbx_strand_id
1 'polypeptide(L)'
;LIRPGSPQLYGQFMVTVDMKTGAPMGGTPEAAQMMYLMGALARKYKLPWRTSGFHVGSKLNDAQAGYEANMLMHAAILSGANYIWHSAGWLEAGLTCGYSKFATDCEQLVGWYKYAGGVSFDDFKDAMAAIREVGPQGHFLGTQHTLEHFESAFFMPNIMDFNSFEQW
;
A
#
# COMPACT_ATOMS: atom_id res chain seq x y z
N LEU A 1 18.64 -1.36 29.46
CA LEU A 1 19.92 -1.16 30.17
C LEU A 1 20.00 0.23 30.78
N ILE A 2 19.84 1.30 29.99
CA ILE A 2 19.84 2.68 30.52
C ILE A 2 18.55 3.00 31.29
N ARG A 3 17.37 2.73 30.72
CA ARG A 3 16.07 2.98 31.36
C ARG A 3 15.06 1.87 31.04
N PRO A 4 14.66 1.05 32.02
CA PRO A 4 13.57 0.08 31.83
C PRO A 4 12.27 0.78 31.39
N GLY A 5 11.54 0.17 30.46
CA GLY A 5 10.26 0.68 29.96
C GLY A 5 10.34 1.86 28.99
N SER A 6 11.53 2.32 28.58
CA SER A 6 11.63 3.33 27.52
C SER A 6 10.98 2.83 26.22
N PRO A 7 10.16 3.63 25.53
CA PRO A 7 9.55 3.22 24.27
C PRO A 7 10.64 2.95 23.23
N GLN A 8 10.52 1.83 22.52
CA GLN A 8 11.44 1.42 21.47
C GLN A 8 10.65 0.96 20.25
N LEU A 9 11.20 1.21 19.07
CA LEU A 9 10.70 0.67 17.81
C LEU A 9 11.67 -0.39 17.33
N TYR A 10 11.14 -1.56 16.96
CA TYR A 10 11.91 -2.54 16.21
C TYR A 10 12.16 -1.95 14.83
N GLY A 11 13.39 -1.52 14.54
CA GLY A 11 13.75 -0.92 13.26
C GLY A 11 14.23 -1.96 12.27
N GLN A 12 13.72 -1.91 11.05
CA GLN A 12 14.29 -2.64 9.92
C GLN A 12 14.33 -1.75 8.68
N PHE A 13 15.49 -1.74 8.03
CA PHE A 13 15.69 -1.27 6.67
C PHE A 13 16.49 -2.34 5.95
N MET A 14 16.02 -2.80 4.79
CA MET A 14 16.70 -3.83 4.03
C MET A 14 16.66 -3.47 2.56
N VAL A 15 17.79 -3.76 1.92
CA VAL A 15 18.00 -3.65 0.48
C VAL A 15 18.71 -4.90 0.03
N THR A 16 18.41 -5.34 -1.18
CA THR A 16 19.27 -6.28 -1.88
C THR A 16 20.28 -5.50 -2.71
N VAL A 17 21.28 -6.21 -3.24
CA VAL A 17 22.35 -5.63 -4.05
C VAL A 17 22.31 -6.30 -5.42
N ASP A 18 22.41 -5.49 -6.49
CA ASP A 18 22.61 -5.99 -7.84
C ASP A 18 24.02 -6.56 -7.95
N MET A 19 24.13 -7.87 -8.17
CA MET A 19 25.43 -8.54 -8.26
C MET A 19 26.24 -8.16 -9.49
N LYS A 20 25.64 -7.52 -10.51
CA LYS A 20 26.37 -7.02 -11.69
C LYS A 20 27.06 -5.69 -11.43
N THR A 21 26.43 -4.81 -10.66
CA THR A 21 26.86 -3.41 -10.51
C THR A 21 27.29 -3.05 -9.09
N GLY A 22 26.92 -3.88 -8.10
CA GLY A 22 27.08 -3.57 -6.68
C GLY A 22 26.08 -2.52 -6.17
N ALA A 23 25.14 -2.07 -7.01
CA ALA A 23 24.19 -1.02 -6.65
C ALA A 23 23.06 -1.57 -5.74
N PRO A 24 22.53 -0.77 -4.80
CA PRO A 24 21.33 -1.13 -4.06
C PRO A 24 20.12 -1.31 -4.98
N MET A 25 19.33 -2.36 -4.75
CA MET A 25 18.06 -2.61 -5.42
C MET A 25 16.90 -2.38 -4.47
N GLY A 26 15.88 -1.67 -4.95
CA GLY A 26 14.59 -1.51 -4.28
C GLY A 26 13.57 -2.53 -4.79
N GLY A 27 12.46 -2.68 -4.07
CA GLY A 27 11.32 -3.45 -4.59
C GLY A 27 11.47 -4.95 -4.79
N THR A 28 12.54 -5.55 -4.28
CA THR A 28 12.88 -6.94 -4.63
C THR A 28 12.05 -7.97 -3.85
N PRO A 29 11.79 -9.15 -4.45
CA PRO A 29 11.06 -10.22 -3.77
C PRO A 29 11.73 -10.68 -2.48
N GLU A 30 13.07 -10.72 -2.43
CA GLU A 30 13.82 -11.12 -1.23
C GLU A 30 13.63 -10.11 -0.10
N ALA A 31 13.60 -8.81 -0.42
CA ALA A 31 13.30 -7.78 0.57
C ALA A 31 11.87 -7.95 1.12
N ALA A 32 10.88 -8.23 0.26
CA ALA A 32 9.51 -8.51 0.69
C ALA A 32 9.42 -9.77 1.57
N GLN A 33 10.07 -10.87 1.20
CA GLN A 33 10.15 -12.10 2.01
C GLN A 33 10.69 -11.83 3.41
N MET A 34 11.77 -11.04 3.48
CA MET A 34 12.36 -10.66 4.76
C MET A 34 11.42 -9.79 5.58
N MET A 35 10.63 -8.89 4.98
CA MET A 35 9.62 -8.12 5.71
C MET A 35 8.59 -9.01 6.41
N TYR A 36 8.15 -10.11 5.79
CA TYR A 36 7.26 -11.09 6.43
C TYR A 36 7.89 -11.72 7.68
N LEU A 37 9.15 -12.11 7.58
CA LEU A 37 9.90 -12.67 8.71
C LEU A 37 10.09 -11.64 9.82
N MET A 38 10.41 -10.40 9.46
CA MET A 38 10.65 -9.30 10.40
C MET A 38 9.37 -8.90 11.14
N GLY A 39 8.22 -8.86 10.45
CA GLY A 39 6.93 -8.65 11.10
C GLY A 39 6.60 -9.75 12.12
N ALA A 40 6.87 -11.01 11.78
CA ALA A 40 6.70 -12.13 12.72
C ALA A 40 7.62 -12.02 13.94
N LEU A 41 8.89 -11.65 13.73
CA LEU A 41 9.85 -11.44 14.82
C LEU A 41 9.45 -10.25 15.71
N ALA A 42 9.02 -9.14 15.14
CA ALA A 42 8.61 -7.98 15.93
C ALA A 42 7.42 -8.30 16.85
N ARG A 43 6.42 -9.04 16.35
CA ARG A 43 5.32 -9.56 17.19
C ARG A 43 5.81 -10.52 18.26
N LYS A 44 6.73 -11.44 17.93
CA LYS A 44 7.34 -12.35 18.90
C LYS A 44 8.01 -11.59 20.05
N TYR A 45 8.72 -10.50 19.73
CA TYR A 45 9.38 -9.65 20.71
C TYR A 45 8.47 -8.58 21.33
N LYS A 46 7.20 -8.51 20.93
CA LYS A 46 6.20 -7.55 21.41
C LYS A 46 6.66 -6.09 21.29
N LEU A 47 7.34 -5.78 20.18
CA LEU A 47 7.79 -4.43 19.88
C LEU A 47 7.05 -3.89 18.66
N PRO A 48 6.60 -2.62 18.67
CA PRO A 48 6.08 -2.01 17.46
C PRO A 48 7.18 -1.94 16.41
N TRP A 49 6.84 -2.27 15.17
CA TRP A 49 7.79 -2.45 14.08
C TRP A 49 7.74 -1.27 13.12
N ARG A 50 8.92 -0.72 12.86
CA ARG A 50 9.16 0.25 11.80
C ARG A 50 9.86 -0.42 10.62
N THR A 51 9.31 -0.22 9.43
CA THR A 51 9.88 -0.65 8.15
C THR A 51 9.74 0.45 7.08
N SER A 52 10.13 0.13 5.84
CA SER A 52 9.99 0.98 4.66
C SER A 52 8.78 0.56 3.82
N GLY A 53 8.13 1.53 3.17
CA GLY A 53 7.05 1.30 2.21
C GLY A 53 7.58 1.33 0.77
N PHE A 54 7.30 2.43 0.06
CA PHE A 54 7.60 2.60 -1.36
C PHE A 54 9.08 2.85 -1.68
N HIS A 55 9.98 2.05 -1.12
CA HIS A 55 11.39 2.07 -1.45
C HIS A 55 11.61 1.50 -2.86
N VAL A 56 12.14 2.33 -3.76
CA VAL A 56 12.47 1.96 -5.14
C VAL A 56 13.91 2.31 -5.52
N GLY A 57 14.47 1.57 -6.48
CA GLY A 57 15.77 1.83 -7.12
C GLY A 57 15.66 2.56 -8.46
N SER A 58 14.45 2.72 -8.99
CA SER A 58 14.20 3.50 -10.22
C SER A 58 14.61 4.97 -10.04
N LYS A 59 15.11 5.57 -11.13
CA LYS A 59 15.57 6.98 -11.17
C LYS A 59 14.42 7.93 -11.50
N LEU A 60 13.32 7.39 -12.02
CA LEU A 60 12.17 8.13 -12.53
C LEU A 60 10.89 7.59 -11.91
N ASN A 61 9.81 8.37 -11.97
CA ASN A 61 8.48 7.87 -11.65
C ASN A 61 7.91 7.11 -12.85
N ASP A 62 8.37 5.88 -13.02
CA ASP A 62 8.05 5.01 -14.16
C ASP A 62 7.44 3.67 -13.70
N ALA A 63 7.25 2.75 -14.65
CA ALA A 63 6.69 1.44 -14.36
C ALA A 63 7.53 0.65 -13.33
N GLN A 64 8.87 0.74 -13.41
CA GLN A 64 9.76 0.09 -12.43
C GLN A 64 9.48 0.63 -11.02
N ALA A 65 9.40 1.96 -10.87
CA ALA A 65 9.07 2.58 -9.59
C ALA A 65 7.72 2.09 -9.06
N GLY A 66 6.71 1.96 -9.93
CA GLY A 66 5.40 1.42 -9.56
C GLY A 66 5.47 -0.02 -9.04
N TYR A 67 6.09 -0.93 -9.79
CA TYR A 67 6.19 -2.36 -9.41
C TYR A 67 6.99 -2.56 -8.13
N GLU A 68 8.13 -1.90 -8.01
CA GLU A 68 9.00 -1.99 -6.84
C GLU A 68 8.31 -1.44 -5.58
N ALA A 69 7.64 -0.28 -5.70
CA ALA A 69 6.91 0.32 -4.60
C ALA A 69 5.77 -0.60 -4.12
N ASN A 70 4.97 -1.09 -5.06
CA ASN A 70 3.81 -1.93 -4.75
C ASN A 70 4.21 -3.21 -4.01
N MET A 71 5.29 -3.88 -4.45
CA MET A 71 5.81 -5.10 -3.82
C MET A 71 6.10 -4.90 -2.31
N LEU A 72 6.83 -3.83 -1.97
CA LEU A 72 7.25 -3.61 -0.58
C LEU A 72 6.14 -3.06 0.29
N MET A 73 5.27 -2.18 -0.23
CA MET A 73 4.13 -1.70 0.54
C MET A 73 3.17 -2.84 0.88
N HIS A 74 2.91 -3.73 -0.08
CA HIS A 74 2.07 -4.89 0.16
C HIS A 74 2.66 -5.77 1.27
N ALA A 75 3.97 -6.05 1.19
CA ALA A 75 4.67 -6.79 2.21
C ALA A 75 4.64 -6.08 3.58
N ALA A 76 4.83 -4.76 3.65
CA ALA A 76 4.75 -3.99 4.88
C ALA A 76 3.40 -4.15 5.59
N ILE A 77 2.31 -3.98 4.83
CA ILE A 77 0.94 -4.05 5.34
C ILE A 77 0.60 -5.47 5.79
N LEU A 78 0.81 -6.47 4.93
CA LEU A 78 0.50 -7.87 5.26
C LEU A 78 1.38 -8.44 6.38
N SER A 79 2.58 -7.87 6.56
CA SER A 79 3.47 -8.22 7.68
C SER A 79 3.08 -7.54 9.00
N GLY A 80 2.10 -6.64 9.01
CA GLY A 80 1.62 -5.93 10.20
C GLY A 80 2.57 -4.83 10.68
N ALA A 81 3.18 -4.09 9.77
CA ALA A 81 4.01 -2.93 10.11
C ALA A 81 3.21 -1.88 10.91
N ASN A 82 3.81 -1.33 11.97
CA ASN A 82 3.17 -0.31 12.80
C ASN A 82 3.54 1.11 12.35
N TYR A 83 4.75 1.28 11.82
CA TYR A 83 5.23 2.57 11.35
C TYR A 83 5.99 2.42 10.04
N ILE A 84 5.38 2.85 8.94
CA ILE A 84 5.97 2.72 7.60
C ILE A 84 6.63 4.06 7.24
N TRP A 85 7.94 4.04 7.02
CA TRP A 85 8.71 5.18 6.53
C TRP A 85 8.84 5.12 5.02
N HIS A 86 9.25 6.24 4.43
CA HIS A 86 9.51 6.33 2.99
C HIS A 86 8.26 5.96 2.17
N SER A 87 7.10 6.33 2.70
CA SER A 87 5.78 6.01 2.15
C SER A 87 5.42 6.90 0.97
N ALA A 88 6.21 7.93 0.64
CA ALA A 88 6.02 8.75 -0.55
C ALA A 88 7.31 9.43 -1.00
N GLY A 89 7.50 9.52 -2.32
CA GLY A 89 8.50 10.37 -2.97
C GLY A 89 9.88 9.75 -3.17
N TRP A 90 10.16 8.59 -2.56
CA TRP A 90 11.46 7.92 -2.67
C TRP A 90 11.80 7.56 -4.10
N LEU A 91 13.00 7.92 -4.56
CA LEU A 91 13.61 7.51 -5.82
C LEU A 91 15.10 7.24 -5.65
N GLU A 92 15.66 6.55 -6.65
CA GLU A 92 17.09 6.29 -6.81
C GLU A 92 17.75 5.74 -5.54
N ALA A 93 17.17 4.67 -4.99
CA ALA A 93 17.65 4.02 -3.77
C ALA A 93 17.83 4.98 -2.57
N GLY A 94 17.04 6.05 -2.53
CA GLY A 94 17.01 7.02 -1.44
C GLY A 94 17.88 8.25 -1.66
N LEU A 95 18.51 8.37 -2.83
CA LEU A 95 19.30 9.55 -3.17
C LEU A 95 18.44 10.76 -3.52
N THR A 96 17.20 10.54 -3.97
CA THR A 96 16.32 11.62 -4.41
C THR A 96 14.90 11.49 -3.86
N CYS A 97 14.25 12.64 -3.73
CA CYS A 97 12.81 12.75 -3.46
C CYS A 97 12.15 13.42 -4.67
N GLY A 98 11.35 12.67 -5.43
CA GLY A 98 10.67 13.16 -6.63
C GLY A 98 9.28 13.69 -6.32
N TYR A 99 8.96 14.91 -6.76
CA TYR A 99 7.62 15.49 -6.56
C TYR A 99 6.52 14.71 -7.28
N SER A 100 6.76 14.29 -8.53
CA SER A 100 5.81 13.46 -9.28
C SER A 100 5.60 12.11 -8.61
N LYS A 101 6.68 11.48 -8.12
CA LYS A 101 6.62 10.23 -7.36
C LYS A 101 5.86 10.41 -6.04
N PHE A 102 6.09 11.53 -5.34
CA PHE A 102 5.38 11.84 -4.10
C PHE A 102 3.88 11.96 -4.34
N ALA A 103 3.46 12.67 -5.39
CA ALA A 103 2.05 12.80 -5.74
C ALA A 103 1.40 11.44 -6.05
N THR A 104 2.02 10.63 -6.91
CA THR A 104 1.49 9.29 -7.25
C THR A 104 1.50 8.34 -6.04
N ASP A 105 2.51 8.42 -5.19
CA ASP A 105 2.59 7.62 -3.97
C ASP A 105 1.50 8.01 -2.96
N CYS A 106 1.23 9.31 -2.79
CA CYS A 106 0.15 9.76 -1.91
C CYS A 106 -1.21 9.19 -2.33
N GLU A 107 -1.49 9.14 -3.63
CA GLU A 107 -2.71 8.51 -4.13
C GLU A 107 -2.74 7.00 -3.87
N GLN A 108 -1.62 6.31 -4.13
CA GLN A 108 -1.48 4.89 -3.82
C GLN A 108 -1.67 4.62 -2.32
N LEU A 109 -1.20 5.50 -1.43
CA LEU A 109 -1.40 5.36 0.02
C LEU A 109 -2.87 5.39 0.42
N VAL A 110 -3.71 6.18 -0.26
CA VAL A 110 -5.16 6.17 -0.02
C VAL A 110 -5.74 4.80 -0.39
N GLY A 111 -5.34 4.26 -1.54
CA GLY A 111 -5.73 2.91 -1.98
C GLY A 111 -5.29 1.83 -0.98
N TRP A 112 -4.04 1.89 -0.53
CA TRP A 112 -3.49 0.95 0.45
C TRP A 112 -4.10 1.09 1.85
N TYR A 113 -4.47 2.30 2.27
CA TYR A 113 -5.21 2.52 3.51
C TYR A 113 -6.58 1.84 3.44
N LYS A 114 -7.29 2.00 2.32
CA LYS A 114 -8.57 1.31 2.10
C LYS A 114 -8.39 -0.21 2.07
N TYR A 115 -7.38 -0.71 1.35
CA TYR A 115 -7.05 -2.14 1.30
C TYR A 115 -6.79 -2.72 2.71
N ALA A 116 -5.99 -2.01 3.51
CA ALA A 116 -5.67 -2.43 4.88
C ALA A 116 -6.89 -2.46 5.82
N GLY A 117 -7.95 -1.72 5.51
CA GLY A 117 -9.21 -1.71 6.24
C GLY A 117 -10.04 -2.99 6.09
N GLY A 118 -9.76 -3.83 5.09
CA GLY A 118 -10.50 -5.06 4.83
C GLY A 118 -11.91 -4.82 4.29
N VAL A 119 -12.75 -5.86 4.36
CA VAL A 119 -14.15 -5.82 3.90
C VAL A 119 -15.05 -5.40 5.06
N SER A 120 -15.82 -4.32 4.88
CA SER A 120 -16.88 -3.95 5.83
C SER A 120 -18.12 -4.80 5.62
N PHE A 121 -18.83 -5.08 6.71
CA PHE A 121 -20.13 -5.76 6.74
C PHE A 121 -21.23 -4.86 7.35
N ASP A 122 -20.96 -3.56 7.51
CA ASP A 122 -21.84 -2.65 8.24
C ASP A 122 -23.20 -2.47 7.54
N ASP A 123 -23.23 -2.48 6.21
CA ASP A 123 -24.41 -2.32 5.34
C ASP A 123 -24.95 -3.66 4.81
N PHE A 124 -24.48 -4.80 5.33
CA PHE A 124 -24.74 -6.12 4.73
C PHE A 124 -26.23 -6.44 4.54
N LYS A 125 -27.10 -6.00 5.46
CA LYS A 125 -28.55 -6.22 5.33
C LYS A 125 -29.15 -5.45 4.17
N ASP A 126 -28.73 -4.21 3.99
CA ASP A 126 -29.24 -3.30 2.96
C ASP A 126 -28.69 -3.72 1.59
N ALA A 127 -27.43 -4.13 1.52
CA ALA A 127 -26.83 -4.76 0.34
C ALA A 127 -27.62 -6.01 -0.09
N MET A 128 -27.98 -6.88 0.88
CA MET A 128 -28.80 -8.07 0.59
C MET A 128 -30.24 -7.72 0.20
N ALA A 129 -30.78 -6.57 0.61
CA ALA A 129 -32.08 -6.08 0.15
C ALA A 129 -31.99 -5.61 -1.31
N ALA A 130 -30.96 -4.83 -1.66
CA ALA A 130 -30.71 -4.40 -3.03
C ALA A 130 -30.55 -5.58 -4.01
N ILE A 131 -29.87 -6.66 -3.60
CA ILE A 131 -29.75 -7.89 -4.42
C ILE A 131 -31.13 -8.49 -4.74
N ARG A 132 -32.05 -8.50 -3.76
CA ARG A 132 -33.41 -9.03 -3.95
C ARG A 132 -34.28 -8.10 -4.79
N GLU A 133 -34.10 -6.79 -4.64
CA GLU A 133 -34.80 -5.76 -5.42
C GLU A 133 -34.44 -5.84 -6.91
N VAL A 134 -33.15 -5.91 -7.24
CA VAL A 134 -32.66 -5.90 -8.62
C VAL A 134 -33.01 -7.19 -9.36
N GLY A 135 -32.87 -8.34 -8.70
CA GLY A 135 -33.14 -9.65 -9.28
C GLY A 135 -32.18 -10.06 -10.43
N PRO A 136 -32.42 -11.20 -11.09
CA PRO A 136 -31.57 -11.70 -12.15
C PRO A 136 -31.53 -10.77 -13.37
N GLN A 137 -30.35 -10.63 -14.00
CA GLN A 137 -30.11 -9.82 -15.20
C GLN A 137 -30.26 -8.29 -15.03
N GLY A 138 -30.52 -7.80 -13.81
CA GLY A 138 -30.53 -6.36 -13.52
C GLY A 138 -29.13 -5.77 -13.25
N HIS A 139 -29.08 -4.48 -12.95
CA HIS A 139 -27.85 -3.78 -12.55
C HIS A 139 -28.07 -2.90 -11.32
N PHE A 140 -27.01 -2.59 -10.59
CA PHE A 140 -27.09 -1.90 -9.29
C PHE A 140 -26.91 -0.39 -9.35
N LEU A 141 -26.45 0.16 -10.49
CA LEU A 141 -26.05 1.57 -10.62
C LEU A 141 -27.09 2.61 -10.17
N GLY A 142 -28.38 2.30 -10.30
CA GLY A 142 -29.48 3.20 -9.91
C GLY A 142 -30.18 2.84 -8.60
N THR A 143 -29.68 1.84 -7.86
CA THR A 143 -30.32 1.43 -6.60
C THR A 143 -30.06 2.45 -5.50
N GLN A 144 -31.00 2.59 -4.57
CA GLN A 144 -30.85 3.49 -3.44
C GLN A 144 -29.58 3.19 -2.64
N HIS A 145 -29.30 1.89 -2.42
CA HIS A 145 -28.06 1.44 -1.77
C HIS A 145 -26.80 1.95 -2.47
N THR A 146 -26.71 1.83 -3.80
CA THR A 146 -25.54 2.35 -4.53
C THR A 146 -25.42 3.86 -4.38
N LEU A 147 -26.52 4.62 -4.52
CA LEU A 147 -26.51 6.07 -4.40
C LEU A 147 -26.08 6.55 -3.00
N GLU A 148 -26.44 5.80 -1.95
CA GLU A 148 -26.07 6.13 -0.56
C GLU A 148 -24.62 5.80 -0.23
N HIS A 149 -24.04 4.76 -0.84
CA HIS A 149 -22.76 4.21 -0.40
C HIS A 149 -21.58 4.44 -1.35
N PHE A 150 -21.78 4.72 -2.65
CA PHE A 150 -20.70 4.65 -3.66
C PHE A 150 -19.46 5.48 -3.32
N GLU A 151 -19.63 6.70 -2.78
CA GLU A 151 -18.53 7.61 -2.43
C GLU A 151 -17.63 7.05 -1.33
N SER A 152 -18.20 6.28 -0.41
CA SER A 152 -17.47 5.68 0.72
C SER A 152 -17.03 4.24 0.43
N ALA A 153 -17.75 3.54 -0.45
CA ALA A 153 -17.53 2.14 -0.75
C ALA A 153 -16.28 1.91 -1.59
N PHE A 154 -15.94 2.81 -2.52
CA PHE A 154 -14.84 2.62 -3.46
C PHE A 154 -13.65 3.55 -3.20
N PHE A 155 -12.50 3.21 -3.77
CA PHE A 155 -11.38 4.13 -3.90
C PHE A 155 -11.60 4.95 -5.17
N MET A 156 -11.51 6.28 -5.07
CA MET A 156 -11.70 7.20 -6.19
C MET A 156 -10.38 7.97 -6.41
N PRO A 157 -9.56 7.56 -7.39
CA PRO A 157 -8.30 8.23 -7.68
C PRO A 157 -8.52 9.58 -8.37
N ASN A 158 -7.56 10.49 -8.17
CA ASN A 158 -7.45 11.79 -8.82
C ASN A 158 -6.37 11.83 -9.92
N ILE A 159 -5.34 10.98 -9.85
CA ILE A 159 -4.19 10.97 -10.76
C ILE A 159 -4.28 9.78 -11.73
N MET A 160 -4.70 8.60 -11.27
CA MET A 160 -4.92 7.44 -12.13
C MET A 160 -6.10 7.67 -13.07
N ASP A 161 -5.89 7.35 -14.34
CA ASP A 161 -6.88 7.45 -15.39
C ASP A 161 -7.59 6.11 -15.62
N PHE A 162 -8.93 6.11 -15.53
CA PHE A 162 -9.81 4.98 -15.80
C PHE A 162 -10.79 5.25 -16.96
N ASN A 163 -10.52 6.31 -17.73
CA ASN A 163 -11.29 6.68 -18.91
C ASN A 163 -11.00 5.74 -20.08
N SER A 164 -11.79 5.89 -21.15
CA SER A 164 -11.52 5.12 -22.38
C SER A 164 -10.25 5.62 -23.08
N PHE A 165 -9.70 4.78 -23.97
CA PHE A 165 -8.53 5.14 -24.76
C PHE A 165 -8.72 6.45 -25.55
N GLU A 166 -9.94 6.72 -26.03
CA GLU A 166 -10.24 7.92 -26.79
C GLU A 166 -10.27 9.21 -25.95
N GLN A 167 -10.42 9.07 -24.63
CA GLN A 167 -10.45 10.19 -23.68
C GLN A 167 -9.08 10.48 -23.06
N TRP A 168 -8.21 9.48 -22.99
CA TRP A 168 -6.83 9.58 -22.52
C TRP A 168 -5.91 10.24 -23.56
#